data_AF-A0AAD7RFS2-F1
#
_entry.id   AF-A0AAD7RFS2-F1
#
_cell.length_a   1.000
_cell.length_b   1.000
_cell.length_c   1.000
_cell.angle_alpha   90.00
_cell.angle_beta   90.00
_cell.angle_gamma   90.00
#
_symmetry.space_group_name_H-M   'P 1'
#
loop_
_entity.id
_entity.type
_entity.pdbx_description
1 polymer ?
#
loop_
_entity_poly.entity_id
_entity_poly.type
_entity_poly.pdbx_seq_one_letter_code
_entity_poly.pdbx_strand_id
1 'polypeptide(L)'
;MSSVLVSNLSLSAGIEHPVRTNQIPRQIPEQSFYTKPLPGIVMGGILPFGCIFIQLFFILNSIWSHQMYYMFGFLFLVFIILVITCSEATILLCYFHLCAEDYHWQWRSFLTSGFTAVYFLVYAVHYFFSKLQITGLASTILYFGYTTIMALIFFLFTGTIGFFTCFWFVTKIYSVVKVD
;
A
#
# COMPACT_ATOMS: atom_id res chain seq x y z
N MET A 1 12.71 16.82 -6.83
CA MET A 1 13.72 16.02 -6.12
C MET A 1 13.33 14.53 -6.01
N SER A 2 12.60 13.99 -6.98
CA SER A 2 12.47 12.55 -7.26
C SER A 2 13.50 12.07 -8.30
N SER A 3 14.41 12.97 -8.73
CA SER A 3 15.44 12.75 -9.75
C SER A 3 16.70 12.04 -9.24
N VAL A 4 16.97 12.04 -7.93
CA VAL A 4 18.20 11.42 -7.37
C VAL A 4 18.11 9.89 -7.30
N LEU A 5 16.90 9.32 -7.21
CA LEU A 5 16.69 7.87 -7.23
C LEU A 5 16.61 7.29 -8.64
N VAL A 6 16.30 8.10 -9.67
CA VAL A 6 16.26 7.67 -11.07
C VAL A 6 17.62 7.84 -11.75
N SER A 7 18.46 8.79 -11.30
CA SER A 7 19.79 9.02 -11.90
C SER A 7 20.80 7.88 -11.67
N ASN A 8 20.55 6.97 -10.73
CA ASN A 8 21.44 5.83 -10.46
C ASN A 8 21.01 4.52 -11.14
N LEU A 9 19.89 4.52 -11.88
CA LEU A 9 19.41 3.39 -12.70
C LEU A 9 19.68 3.69 -14.19
N SER A 10 20.95 3.99 -14.50
CA SER A 10 21.47 4.08 -15.86
C SER A 10 21.69 2.66 -16.42
N LEU A 11 20.60 1.99 -16.80
CA LEU A 11 20.64 0.96 -17.84
C LEU A 11 19.53 1.27 -18.86
N SER A 12 19.94 2.03 -19.89
CA SER A 12 19.41 2.01 -21.26
C SER A 12 17.93 2.35 -21.47
N ALA A 13 17.54 3.58 -21.14
CA ALA A 13 16.64 4.45 -21.91
C ALA A 13 16.36 5.70 -21.07
N GLY A 14 16.80 6.87 -21.54
CA GLY A 14 16.65 8.13 -20.81
C GLY A 14 15.17 8.46 -20.59
N ILE A 15 14.69 8.34 -19.35
CA ILE A 15 13.41 8.92 -18.95
C ILE A 15 13.64 10.44 -18.87
N GLU A 16 13.35 11.13 -19.97
CA GLU A 16 13.45 12.58 -20.07
C GLU A 16 12.43 13.22 -19.12
N HIS A 17 12.90 14.11 -18.25
CA HIS A 17 12.01 14.77 -17.29
C HIS A 17 11.11 15.77 -18.03
N PRO A 18 9.78 15.72 -17.85
CA PRO A 18 8.84 16.54 -18.61
C PRO A 18 8.96 18.05 -18.34
N VAL A 19 9.65 18.47 -17.26
CA VAL A 19 9.81 19.87 -16.88
C VAL A 19 11.21 20.14 -16.36
N ARG A 20 11.78 21.31 -16.68
CA ARG A 20 13.05 21.79 -16.11
C ARG A 20 12.90 21.94 -14.59
N THR A 21 13.78 21.28 -13.85
CA THR A 21 13.80 21.37 -12.38
C THR A 21 14.69 22.52 -11.92
N ASN A 22 14.27 23.23 -10.88
CA ASN A 22 15.07 24.27 -10.24
C ASN A 22 16.12 23.62 -9.32
N GLN A 23 17.37 24.10 -9.32
CA GLN A 23 18.48 23.46 -8.59
C GLN A 23 18.38 23.60 -7.06
N ILE A 24 17.59 24.56 -6.57
CA ILE A 24 17.38 24.78 -5.13
C ILE A 24 16.06 24.10 -4.73
N PRO A 25 16.06 23.14 -3.78
CA PRO A 25 14.82 22.55 -3.27
C PRO A 25 14.00 23.63 -2.57
N ARG A 26 12.79 23.89 -3.07
CA ARG A 26 11.85 24.82 -2.46
C ARG A 26 11.47 24.30 -1.07
N GLN A 27 11.45 25.17 -0.06
CA GLN A 27 11.03 24.81 1.29
C GLN A 27 9.56 24.37 1.28
N ILE A 28 9.27 23.27 1.97
CA ILE A 28 7.93 22.69 2.07
C ILE A 28 7.15 23.51 3.11
N PRO A 29 5.95 24.03 2.78
CA PRO A 29 5.12 24.77 3.73
C PRO A 29 4.65 23.86 4.89
N GLU A 30 4.29 24.45 6.02
CA GLU A 30 3.78 23.68 7.17
C GLU A 30 2.48 22.94 6.80
N GLN A 31 2.49 21.61 6.98
CA GLN A 31 1.34 20.77 6.68
C GLN A 31 0.36 20.71 7.85
N SER A 32 -0.94 20.79 7.54
CA SER A 32 -2.02 20.51 8.49
C SER A 32 -1.91 19.10 9.07
N PHE A 33 -2.54 18.85 10.22
CA PHE A 33 -2.42 17.58 10.96
C PHE A 33 -2.76 16.35 10.11
N TYR A 34 -3.73 16.45 9.20
CA TYR A 34 -4.15 15.37 8.30
C TYR A 34 -3.20 15.14 7.13
N THR A 35 -2.46 16.16 6.70
CA THR A 35 -1.47 16.05 5.62
C THR A 35 -0.12 15.53 6.11
N LYS A 36 0.11 15.49 7.43
CA LYS A 36 1.30 14.87 8.02
C LYS A 36 1.45 13.41 7.59
N PRO A 37 2.69 12.91 7.46
CA PRO A 37 2.98 11.59 6.90
C PRO A 37 2.32 10.45 7.67
N LEU A 38 2.38 10.46 9.01
CA LEU A 38 1.87 9.35 9.82
C LEU A 38 0.33 9.22 9.75
N PRO A 39 -0.46 10.29 10.00
CA PRO A 39 -1.92 10.20 9.90
C PRO A 39 -2.40 9.81 8.49
N GLY A 40 -1.77 10.36 7.44
CA GLY A 40 -2.11 10.05 6.06
C GLY A 40 -1.89 8.59 5.69
N ILE A 41 -0.75 8.00 6.10
CA ILE A 41 -0.43 6.58 5.87
C ILE A 41 -1.46 5.67 6.57
N VAL A 42 -1.77 5.97 7.84
CA VAL A 42 -2.72 5.19 8.63
C VAL A 42 -4.11 5.26 8.00
N MET A 43 -4.61 6.46 7.67
CA MET A 43 -5.93 6.63 7.07
C MET A 43 -6.04 6.00 5.69
N GLY A 44 -5.00 6.09 4.86
CA GLY A 44 -5.01 5.54 3.52
C GLY A 44 -5.16 4.02 3.45
N GLY A 45 -4.64 3.29 4.44
CA GLY A 45 -4.79 1.83 4.52
C GLY A 45 -6.17 1.34 4.99
N ILE A 46 -7.02 2.22 5.56
CA ILE A 46 -8.33 1.83 6.11
C ILE A 46 -9.29 1.43 4.98
N LEU A 47 -9.30 2.17 3.88
CA LEU A 47 -10.16 1.91 2.73
C LEU A 47 -9.93 0.53 2.10
N PRO A 48 -8.69 0.18 1.67
CA PRO A 48 -8.42 -1.15 1.12
C PRO A 48 -8.65 -2.26 2.14
N PHE A 49 -8.35 -2.04 3.43
CA PHE A 49 -8.64 -3.03 4.49
C PHE A 49 -10.13 -3.28 4.65
N GLY A 50 -10.94 -2.22 4.74
CA GLY A 50 -12.39 -2.33 4.87
C GLY A 50 -13.03 -3.06 3.69
N CYS A 51 -12.49 -2.85 2.48
CA CYS A 51 -12.99 -3.50 1.27
C CYS A 51 -12.76 -5.03 1.25
N ILE A 52 -11.68 -5.50 1.87
CA ILE A 52 -11.34 -6.94 1.95
C ILE A 52 -11.68 -7.57 3.30
N PHE A 53 -12.30 -6.84 4.23
CA PHE A 53 -12.47 -7.30 5.62
C PHE A 53 -13.26 -8.61 5.74
N ILE A 54 -14.42 -8.68 5.07
CA ILE A 54 -15.29 -9.87 5.09
C ILE A 54 -14.57 -11.06 4.42
N GLN A 55 -13.78 -10.78 3.39
CA GLN A 55 -13.03 -11.73 2.62
C GLN A 55 -11.91 -12.33 3.47
N LEU A 56 -11.19 -11.50 4.22
CA LEU A 56 -10.17 -11.94 5.17
C LEU A 56 -10.73 -12.92 6.20
N PHE A 57 -11.95 -12.70 6.70
CA PHE A 57 -12.61 -13.65 7.59
C PHE A 57 -12.80 -15.03 6.91
N PHE A 58 -13.33 -15.06 5.69
CA PHE A 58 -13.51 -16.30 4.94
C PHE A 58 -12.17 -17.00 4.64
N ILE A 59 -11.13 -16.23 4.32
CA ILE A 59 -9.79 -16.75 4.04
C ILE A 59 -9.19 -17.41 5.26
N LEU A 60 -9.17 -16.71 6.40
CA LEU A 60 -8.65 -17.28 7.64
C LEU A 60 -9.46 -18.52 8.05
N ASN A 61 -10.79 -18.45 7.99
CA ASN A 61 -11.62 -19.59 8.34
C ASN A 61 -11.32 -20.82 7.47
N SER A 62 -11.18 -20.65 6.16
CA SER A 62 -10.94 -21.77 5.26
C SER A 62 -9.53 -22.35 5.32
N ILE A 63 -8.49 -21.51 5.54
CA ILE A 63 -7.11 -21.99 5.75
C ILE A 63 -7.05 -22.90 6.98
N TRP A 64 -7.70 -22.48 8.07
CA TRP A 64 -7.66 -23.20 9.34
C TRP A 64 -8.73 -24.30 9.48
N SER A 65 -9.82 -24.25 8.71
CA SER A 65 -10.89 -25.27 8.70
C SER A 65 -10.80 -26.26 7.51
N HIS A 66 -9.74 -26.20 6.71
CA HIS A 66 -9.46 -27.10 5.57
C HIS A 66 -10.52 -27.13 4.44
N GLN A 67 -11.37 -26.10 4.30
CA GLN A 67 -12.41 -26.00 3.27
C GLN A 67 -11.91 -25.24 2.02
N MET A 68 -10.78 -25.67 1.44
CA MET A 68 -10.02 -24.92 0.42
C MET A 68 -10.73 -24.77 -0.95
N TYR A 69 -11.69 -25.63 -1.28
CA TYR A 69 -12.21 -25.76 -2.66
C TYR A 69 -13.23 -24.68 -3.09
N TYR A 70 -13.90 -23.98 -2.16
CA TYR A 70 -14.92 -22.98 -2.48
C TYR A 70 -14.39 -21.58 -2.82
N MET A 71 -13.08 -21.37 -2.73
CA MET A 71 -12.52 -20.02 -2.60
C MET A 71 -11.78 -19.47 -3.81
N PHE A 72 -11.38 -20.29 -4.78
CA PHE A 72 -10.46 -19.83 -5.82
C PHE A 72 -11.06 -18.72 -6.70
N GLY A 73 -12.32 -18.84 -7.12
CA GLY A 73 -13.03 -17.80 -7.87
C GLY A 73 -13.30 -16.53 -7.05
N PHE A 74 -13.65 -16.70 -5.77
CA PHE A 74 -13.88 -15.59 -4.85
C PHE A 74 -12.59 -14.80 -4.60
N LEU A 75 -11.48 -15.49 -4.32
CA LEU A 75 -10.16 -14.89 -4.10
C LEU A 75 -9.71 -14.04 -5.29
N PHE A 76 -9.96 -14.49 -6.52
CA PHE A 76 -9.61 -13.74 -7.71
C PHE A 76 -10.38 -12.42 -7.82
N LEU A 77 -11.69 -12.41 -7.53
CA LEU A 77 -12.48 -11.19 -7.50
C LEU A 77 -11.98 -10.22 -6.41
N VAL A 78 -11.68 -10.75 -5.23
CA VAL A 78 -11.15 -9.97 -4.11
C VAL A 78 -9.79 -9.36 -4.45
N PHE A 79 -8.94 -10.11 -5.15
CA PHE A 79 -7.65 -9.63 -5.62
C PHE A 79 -7.79 -8.44 -6.57
N ILE A 80 -8.73 -8.48 -7.52
CA ILE A 80 -9.00 -7.36 -8.42
C ILE A 80 -9.45 -6.12 -7.64
N ILE A 81 -10.41 -6.30 -6.73
CA ILE A 81 -10.94 -5.20 -5.91
C ILE A 81 -9.85 -4.61 -5.01
N LEU A 82 -8.97 -5.45 -4.45
CA LEU A 82 -7.82 -5.00 -3.67
C LEU A 82 -6.88 -4.13 -4.51
N VAL A 83 -6.54 -4.55 -5.73
CA VAL A 83 -5.67 -3.77 -6.63
C VAL A 83 -6.28 -2.41 -6.94
N ILE A 84 -7.58 -2.37 -7.25
CA ILE A 84 -8.31 -1.12 -7.55
C ILE A 84 -8.30 -0.20 -6.34
N THR A 85 -8.70 -0.69 -5.16
CA THR A 85 -8.79 0.13 -3.95
C THR A 85 -7.43 0.60 -3.44
N CYS A 86 -6.39 -0.24 -3.51
CA CYS A 86 -5.02 0.16 -3.20
C CYS A 86 -4.55 1.27 -4.15
N SER A 87 -4.86 1.15 -5.45
CA SER A 87 -4.51 2.14 -6.47
C SER A 87 -5.23 3.47 -6.23
N GLU A 88 -6.53 3.42 -5.95
CA GLU A 88 -7.36 4.60 -5.69
C GLU A 88 -6.89 5.36 -4.44
N ALA A 89 -6.74 4.66 -3.30
CA ALA A 89 -6.34 5.28 -2.03
C ALA A 89 -4.96 5.95 -2.13
N THR A 90 -4.01 5.31 -2.84
CA THR A 90 -2.66 5.86 -3.03
C THR A 90 -2.62 7.04 -3.99
N ILE A 91 -3.38 7.01 -5.10
CA ILE A 91 -3.50 8.16 -6.01
C ILE A 91 -4.09 9.36 -5.27
N LEU A 92 -5.18 9.18 -4.53
CA LEU A 92 -5.87 10.27 -3.83
C LEU A 92 -4.96 10.97 -2.82
N LEU A 93 -4.25 10.19 -1.99
CA LEU A 93 -3.31 10.75 -1.03
C LEU A 93 -2.10 11.40 -1.72
N CYS A 94 -1.57 10.78 -2.77
CA CYS A 94 -0.51 11.38 -3.58
C CYS A 94 -0.94 12.73 -4.15
N TYR A 95 -2.15 12.84 -4.70
CA TYR A 95 -2.71 14.09 -5.23
C TYR A 95 -2.79 15.18 -4.15
N PHE A 96 -3.33 14.88 -2.97
CA PHE A 96 -3.38 15.86 -1.88
C PHE A 96 -1.99 16.31 -1.41
N HIS A 97 -0.99 15.42 -1.41
CA HIS A 97 0.38 15.80 -1.09
C HIS A 97 1.01 16.69 -2.16
N LEU A 98 0.75 16.41 -3.44
CA LEU A 98 1.17 17.29 -4.54
C LEU A 98 0.52 18.68 -4.43
N CYS A 99 -0.76 18.76 -4.08
CA CYS A 99 -1.46 20.04 -3.83
C CYS A 99 -0.88 20.79 -2.62
N ALA A 100 -0.34 20.09 -1.64
CA ALA A 100 0.34 20.66 -0.47
C ALA A 100 1.81 21.02 -0.72
N GLU A 101 2.25 21.05 -1.99
CA GLU A 101 3.63 21.32 -2.43
C GLU A 101 4.68 20.36 -1.80
N ASP A 102 4.29 19.14 -1.40
CA ASP A 102 5.22 18.12 -0.87
C ASP A 102 5.60 17.09 -1.93
N TYR A 103 6.89 17.03 -2.21
CA TYR A 103 7.45 16.24 -3.30
C TYR A 103 7.88 14.83 -2.87
N HIS A 104 7.83 14.48 -1.57
CA HIS A 104 8.28 13.19 -1.02
C HIS A 104 7.25 12.06 -1.19
N TRP A 105 6.69 11.90 -2.38
CA TRP A 105 5.58 10.96 -2.60
C TRP A 105 6.01 9.48 -2.62
N GLN A 106 7.25 9.16 -3.01
CA GLN A 106 7.72 7.79 -3.29
C GLN A 106 7.59 6.81 -2.12
N TRP A 107 8.24 7.11 -0.98
CA TRP A 107 8.15 6.24 0.19
C TRP A 107 6.77 6.31 0.86
N ARG A 108 6.11 7.47 0.77
CA ARG A 108 4.78 7.67 1.34
C ARG A 108 3.72 6.85 0.61
N SER A 109 3.74 6.79 -0.73
CA SER A 109 2.81 5.98 -1.52
C SER A 109 2.95 4.49 -1.24
N PHE A 110 4.19 4.00 -1.14
CA PHE A 110 4.47 2.61 -0.79
C PHE A 110 3.96 2.26 0.61
N LEU A 111 4.28 3.10 1.61
CA LEU A 111 3.88 2.85 3.00
C LEU A 111 2.36 2.95 3.19
N THR A 112 1.68 3.82 2.44
CA THR A 112 0.23 4.03 2.55
C THR A 112 -0.56 2.78 2.18
N SER A 113 -0.33 2.19 0.99
CA SER A 113 -1.00 0.94 0.63
C SER A 113 -0.44 -0.27 1.38
N GLY A 114 0.86 -0.25 1.72
CA GLY A 114 1.50 -1.26 2.55
C GLY A 114 0.86 -1.38 3.94
N PHE A 115 0.46 -0.25 4.55
CA PHE A 115 -0.11 -0.22 5.90
C PHE A 115 -1.37 -1.08 6.07
N THR A 116 -2.07 -1.38 4.98
CA THR A 116 -3.15 -2.39 4.93
C THR A 116 -2.75 -3.73 5.55
N ALA A 117 -1.49 -4.14 5.40
CA ALA A 117 -0.96 -5.37 6.00
C ALA A 117 -0.84 -5.32 7.53
N VAL A 118 -0.66 -4.13 8.10
CA VAL A 118 -0.67 -3.95 9.56
C VAL A 118 -2.09 -4.20 10.09
N TYR A 119 -3.12 -3.69 9.39
CA TYR A 119 -4.51 -3.99 9.73
C TYR A 119 -4.83 -5.48 9.63
N PHE A 120 -4.31 -6.15 8.58
CA PHE A 120 -4.41 -7.61 8.46
C PHE A 120 -3.76 -8.34 9.66
N LEU A 121 -2.56 -7.92 10.07
CA LEU A 121 -1.85 -8.52 11.21
C LEU A 121 -2.64 -8.35 12.52
N VAL A 122 -3.17 -7.16 12.79
CA VAL A 122 -4.03 -6.89 13.95
C VAL A 122 -5.29 -7.77 13.91
N TYR A 123 -5.91 -7.90 12.74
CA TYR A 123 -7.07 -8.76 12.56
C TYR A 123 -6.76 -10.24 12.82
N ALA A 124 -5.60 -10.72 12.36
CA ALA A 124 -5.17 -12.09 12.59
C ALA A 124 -4.91 -12.37 14.08
N VAL A 125 -4.29 -11.42 14.81
CA VAL A 125 -4.15 -11.50 16.27
C VAL A 125 -5.53 -11.62 16.94
N HIS A 126 -6.49 -10.77 16.55
CA HIS A 126 -7.86 -10.85 17.07
C HIS A 126 -8.56 -12.18 16.74
N TYR A 127 -8.34 -12.71 15.54
CA TYR A 127 -8.87 -14.00 15.09
C TYR A 127 -8.33 -15.17 15.93
N PHE A 128 -7.03 -15.13 16.28
CA PHE A 128 -6.39 -16.12 17.16
C PHE A 128 -7.12 -16.23 18.51
N PHE A 129 -7.40 -15.11 19.17
CA PHE A 129 -8.07 -15.12 20.48
C PHE A 129 -9.56 -15.43 20.43
N SER A 130 -10.25 -15.02 19.35
CA SER A 130 -11.72 -15.09 19.29
C SER A 130 -12.24 -16.40 18.71
N LYS A 131 -11.49 -17.04 17.81
CA LYS A 131 -11.98 -18.17 17.00
C LYS A 131 -11.10 -19.41 17.08
N LEU A 132 -9.81 -19.29 17.32
CA LEU A 132 -8.91 -20.43 17.41
C LEU A 132 -8.88 -20.99 18.84
N GLN A 133 -9.23 -22.27 19.00
CA GLN A 133 -9.01 -23.03 20.24
C GLN A 133 -7.70 -23.81 20.19
N ILE A 134 -6.60 -23.13 19.88
CA ILE A 134 -5.27 -23.74 19.86
C ILE A 134 -4.67 -23.66 21.26
N THR A 135 -4.45 -24.81 21.91
CA THR A 135 -3.91 -24.90 23.27
C THR A 135 -2.41 -25.22 23.32
N GLY A 136 -1.80 -25.57 22.18
CA GLY A 136 -0.38 -25.94 22.10
C GLY A 136 0.57 -24.76 21.82
N LEU A 137 1.69 -24.71 22.54
CA LEU A 137 2.74 -23.70 22.34
C LEU A 137 3.34 -23.77 20.93
N ALA A 138 3.67 -24.98 20.45
CA ALA A 138 4.22 -25.18 19.10
C ALA A 138 3.26 -24.69 18.00
N SER A 139 1.96 -25.01 18.12
CA SER A 139 0.92 -24.56 17.18
C SER A 139 0.73 -23.04 17.20
N THR A 140 0.89 -22.40 18.37
CA THR A 140 0.83 -20.94 18.51
C THR A 140 2.00 -20.27 17.78
N ILE A 141 3.23 -20.77 17.97
CA ILE A 141 4.42 -20.26 17.26
C ILE A 141 4.24 -20.42 15.75
N LEU A 142 3.75 -21.57 15.29
CA LEU A 142 3.50 -21.81 13.87
C LEU A 142 2.46 -20.83 13.32
N TYR A 143 1.34 -20.62 14.02
CA TYR A 143 0.30 -19.67 13.61
C TYR A 143 0.87 -18.27 13.39
N PHE A 144 1.58 -17.73 14.39
CA PHE A 144 2.17 -16.39 14.30
C PHE A 144 3.29 -16.30 13.26
N GLY A 145 4.09 -17.36 13.12
CA GLY A 145 5.13 -17.45 12.09
C GLY A 145 4.55 -17.35 10.68
N TYR A 146 3.57 -18.21 10.35
CA TYR A 146 2.91 -18.18 9.04
C TYR A 146 2.17 -16.86 8.79
N THR A 147 1.45 -16.36 9.79
CA THR A 147 0.70 -15.10 9.68
C THR A 147 1.63 -13.91 9.43
N THR A 148 2.79 -13.86 10.11
CA THR A 148 3.78 -12.79 9.92
C THR A 148 4.37 -12.84 8.52
N ILE A 149 4.73 -14.02 8.02
CA ILE A 149 5.24 -14.19 6.65
C ILE A 149 4.18 -13.76 5.63
N MET A 150 2.92 -14.19 5.80
CA MET A 150 1.81 -13.78 4.95
C MET A 150 1.61 -12.25 4.96
N ALA A 151 1.66 -11.63 6.15
CA ALA A 151 1.54 -10.18 6.29
C ALA A 151 2.69 -9.43 5.60
N LEU A 152 3.93 -9.93 5.69
CA LEU A 152 5.07 -9.33 4.99
C LEU A 152 4.94 -9.42 3.47
N ILE A 153 4.51 -10.57 2.93
CA ILE A 153 4.26 -10.72 1.50
C ILE A 153 3.14 -9.76 1.06
N PHE A 154 2.07 -9.68 1.84
CA PHE A 154 0.95 -8.78 1.57
C PHE A 154 1.37 -7.31 1.60
N PHE A 155 2.21 -6.91 2.57
CA PHE A 155 2.78 -5.57 2.70
C PHE A 155 3.60 -5.17 1.47
N LEU A 156 4.50 -6.05 1.03
CA LEU A 156 5.33 -5.80 -0.15
C LEU A 156 4.47 -5.75 -1.42
N PHE A 157 3.46 -6.62 -1.53
CA PHE A 157 2.57 -6.67 -2.67
C PHE A 157 1.69 -5.41 -2.79
N THR A 158 0.97 -5.02 -1.73
CA THR A 158 0.14 -3.82 -1.76
C THR A 158 0.99 -2.55 -1.85
N GLY A 159 2.14 -2.52 -1.19
CA GLY A 159 3.11 -1.43 -1.26
C GLY A 159 3.65 -1.19 -2.68
N THR A 160 4.04 -2.27 -3.38
CA THR A 160 4.53 -2.16 -4.76
C THR A 160 3.44 -1.66 -5.71
N ILE A 161 2.20 -2.18 -5.61
CA ILE A 161 1.08 -1.68 -6.41
C ILE A 161 0.89 -0.18 -6.20
N GLY A 162 0.83 0.28 -4.95
CA GLY A 162 0.69 1.69 -4.62
C GLY A 162 1.80 2.56 -5.21
N PHE A 163 3.04 2.10 -5.12
CA PHE A 163 4.19 2.81 -5.69
C PHE A 163 4.09 2.93 -7.22
N PHE A 164 3.83 1.84 -7.93
CA PHE A 164 3.75 1.85 -9.40
C PHE A 164 2.57 2.69 -9.90
N THR A 165 1.42 2.59 -9.24
CA THR A 165 0.24 3.40 -9.58
C THR A 165 0.53 4.89 -9.39
N CYS A 166 1.12 5.30 -8.26
CA CYS A 166 1.52 6.69 -8.05
C CYS A 166 2.58 7.17 -9.04
N PHE A 167 3.57 6.33 -9.36
CA PHE A 167 4.58 6.67 -10.37
C PHE A 167 3.96 6.94 -11.75
N TRP A 168 3.03 6.08 -12.18
CA TRP A 168 2.29 6.27 -13.43
C TRP A 168 1.46 7.56 -13.41
N PHE A 169 0.71 7.79 -12.33
CA PHE A 169 -0.12 8.98 -12.15
C PHE A 169 0.69 10.29 -12.21
N VAL A 170 1.80 10.36 -11.47
CA VAL A 170 2.68 11.52 -11.42
C VAL A 170 3.28 11.82 -12.80
N THR A 171 3.76 10.79 -13.49
CA THR A 171 4.32 10.93 -14.86
C THR A 171 3.26 11.46 -15.82
N LYS A 172 2.01 11.00 -15.69
CA LYS A 172 0.90 11.48 -16.52
C LYS A 172 0.56 12.95 -16.25
N ILE A 173 0.44 13.37 -14.99
CA ILE A 173 0.15 14.78 -14.66
C ILE A 173 1.23 15.70 -15.24
N TYR A 174 2.50 15.40 -15.00
CA TYR A 174 3.58 16.26 -15.48
C TYR A 174 3.73 16.27 -17.00
N SER A 175 3.28 15.23 -17.71
CA SER A 175 3.26 15.21 -19.19
C SER A 175 2.17 16.10 -19.80
N VAL A 176 1.09 16.38 -19.06
CA VAL A 176 -0.06 17.17 -19.55
C VAL A 176 0.10 18.66 -19.23
N VAL A 177 0.82 18.99 -18.16
CA VAL A 177 1.17 20.38 -17.83
C VAL A 177 2.16 20.90 -18.87
N LYS A 178 1.63 21.58 -19.90
CA LYS A 178 2.43 22.37 -20.83
C LYS A 178 2.99 23.57 -20.07
N VAL A 179 4.31 23.72 -20.09
CA VAL A 179 4.99 24.93 -19.66
C VAL A 179 4.85 25.93 -20.82
N ASP A 180 3.84 26.80 -20.74
CA ASP A 180 3.87 28.08 -21.47
C ASP A 180 4.72 29.09 -20.69
#